data_AF-A0A961H656-F1
#
_entry.id   AF-A0A961H656-F1
#
_cell.length_a   1.000
_cell.length_b   1.000
_cell.length_c   1.000
_cell.angle_alpha   90.00
_cell.angle_beta   90.00
_cell.angle_gamma   90.00
#
_symmetry.space_group_name_H-M   'P 1'
#
loop_
_entity.id
_entity.type
_entity.pdbx_description
1 polymer ?
#
loop_
_entity_poly.entity_id
_entity_poly.type
_entity_poly.pdbx_seq_one_letter_code
_entity_poly.pdbx_strand_id
1 'polypeptide(L)'
;MCGIIAVVRRHADLKRVGADRIIDPLRGAVDLLGDSVGLPSVETLRSAAELVDSVNRALLPASGVFTLIDDPALAANAADLGAQLADALARIDAHLDEGGAEVAGAPIDTAEAGVERFNAALIELKDAVWAVNRDRLRAAREVAALAGPDTSPAGIAALFSLHQALSAVDRLEVRGRDSAGIELVLYRHGLDLADSGLAAELAKRNDDNFVAGGVRVDGDSLVFVYKAAFEIGELGDNTAELRRQIRSDALLHRVLSGPEVEALVLGHTRWASVGIISEPNAHPQCSDELEATGGSLWTAVLNGDVDNHADLVADEDLKIAAAITTDAKVIPALVSRRQMQGLDAVEAFRESVAVMEGSVAIAANDARDPQTLLLALRGSGQALYVGLADDAYIVASEPYGVVEETVSYVRMDGETASNPDNSTASRGQVLRLDASGAGTIEGITRWSYDGTELPLTDDDVAT
;
A
#
# COMPACT_ATOMS: atom_id res chain seq x y z
N MET A 1 7.75 -9.75 -12.93
CA MET A 1 8.27 -8.67 -12.07
C MET A 1 7.52 -8.76 -10.76
N CYS A 2 8.26 -8.95 -9.67
CA CYS A 2 7.73 -8.92 -8.31
C CYS A 2 7.03 -7.58 -8.01
N GLY A 3 6.21 -7.51 -6.98
CA GLY A 3 5.50 -6.30 -6.58
C GLY A 3 5.85 -5.88 -5.16
N ILE A 4 6.41 -4.70 -4.94
CA ILE A 4 6.57 -4.09 -3.61
C ILE A 4 5.35 -3.20 -3.36
N ILE A 5 4.75 -3.30 -2.18
CA ILE A 5 3.72 -2.38 -1.69
C ILE A 5 4.04 -1.98 -0.25
N ALA A 6 3.90 -0.71 0.10
CA ALA A 6 3.93 -0.29 1.49
C ALA A 6 2.91 0.81 1.77
N VAL A 7 2.40 0.85 3.00
CA VAL A 7 1.51 1.91 3.45
C VAL A 7 2.05 2.46 4.77
N VAL A 8 2.39 3.75 4.75
CA VAL A 8 2.84 4.52 5.92
C VAL A 8 1.83 5.63 6.14
N ARG A 9 1.18 5.64 7.30
CA ARG A 9 0.05 6.54 7.58
C ARG A 9 0.39 7.45 8.76
N ARG A 10 0.09 8.74 8.62
CA ARG A 10 0.13 9.66 9.76
C ARG A 10 -1.04 9.40 10.68
N HIS A 11 -0.95 9.81 11.94
CA HIS A 11 -2.08 9.69 12.86
C HIS A 11 -3.36 10.28 12.24
N ALA A 12 -4.38 9.43 12.05
CA ALA A 12 -5.61 9.79 11.35
C ALA A 12 -6.65 10.37 12.33
N ASP A 13 -7.20 11.55 12.02
CA ASP A 13 -8.36 12.08 12.73
C ASP A 13 -9.64 11.36 12.23
N LEU A 14 -10.12 10.40 13.02
CA LEU A 14 -11.28 9.57 12.70
C LEU A 14 -12.62 10.26 13.02
N LYS A 15 -12.70 11.57 12.79
CA LYS A 15 -13.94 12.31 12.88
C LYS A 15 -14.90 11.87 11.78
N ARG A 16 -16.12 11.47 12.18
CA ARG A 16 -17.15 11.03 11.24
C ARG A 16 -17.46 12.09 10.17
N VAL A 17 -17.62 11.63 8.95
CA VAL A 17 -18.15 12.41 7.83
C VAL A 17 -19.66 12.57 8.03
N GLY A 18 -20.17 13.80 7.85
CA GLY A 18 -21.60 14.06 7.94
C GLY A 18 -22.38 13.29 6.88
N ALA A 19 -23.50 12.66 7.27
CA ALA A 19 -24.34 11.90 6.34
C ALA A 19 -24.86 12.75 5.17
N ASP A 20 -25.11 14.04 5.41
CA ASP A 20 -25.47 15.04 4.41
C ASP A 20 -24.40 15.17 3.32
N ARG A 21 -23.11 15.11 3.70
CA ARG A 21 -21.98 15.19 2.75
C ARG A 21 -21.82 13.96 1.86
N ILE A 22 -22.55 12.89 2.15
CA ILE A 22 -22.51 11.63 1.40
C ILE A 22 -23.81 11.45 0.63
N ILE A 23 -24.94 11.50 1.34
CA ILE A 23 -26.26 11.15 0.78
C ILE A 23 -26.82 12.25 -0.11
N ASP A 24 -26.69 13.53 0.27
CA ASP A 24 -27.31 14.60 -0.50
C ASP A 24 -26.64 14.80 -1.88
N PRO A 25 -25.29 14.77 -2.02
CA PRO A 25 -24.66 14.81 -3.34
C PRO A 25 -24.99 13.59 -4.20
N LEU A 26 -24.97 12.37 -3.63
CA LEU A 26 -25.33 11.16 -4.37
C LEU A 26 -26.78 11.23 -4.87
N ARG A 27 -27.72 11.64 -4.02
CA ARG A 27 -29.12 11.84 -4.41
C ARG A 27 -29.26 12.92 -5.47
N GLY A 28 -28.56 14.06 -5.32
CA GLY A 28 -28.56 15.13 -6.31
C GLY A 28 -28.06 14.65 -7.68
N ALA A 29 -27.01 13.83 -7.71
CA ALA A 29 -26.53 13.21 -8.95
C ALA A 29 -27.55 12.24 -9.56
N VAL A 30 -28.24 11.44 -8.74
CA VAL A 30 -29.33 10.57 -9.20
C VAL A 30 -30.46 11.39 -9.81
N ASP A 31 -30.90 12.47 -9.14
CA ASP A 31 -31.98 13.33 -9.61
C ASP A 31 -31.62 13.99 -10.96
N LEU A 32 -30.38 14.48 -11.12
CA LEU A 32 -29.87 15.05 -12.37
C LEU A 32 -29.93 14.06 -13.55
N LEU A 33 -29.64 12.78 -13.30
CA LEU A 33 -29.63 11.74 -14.34
C LEU A 33 -30.99 11.06 -14.52
N GLY A 34 -31.86 11.10 -13.51
CA GLY A 34 -33.17 10.44 -13.49
C GLY A 34 -34.22 11.11 -14.39
N ASP A 35 -34.10 12.42 -14.61
CA ASP A 35 -35.07 13.21 -15.37
C ASP A 35 -34.85 13.18 -16.90
N SER A 36 -33.80 12.50 -17.38
CA SER A 36 -33.39 12.57 -18.79
C SER A 36 -34.16 11.59 -19.69
N VAL A 37 -35.05 12.13 -20.54
CA VAL A 37 -35.57 11.43 -21.73
C VAL A 37 -34.54 11.61 -22.86
N GLY A 38 -33.63 10.65 -23.02
CA GLY A 38 -32.50 10.72 -23.97
C GLY A 38 -31.16 10.97 -23.27
N LEU A 39 -30.13 11.42 -24.02
CA LEU A 39 -28.83 11.69 -23.41
C LEU A 39 -28.87 12.97 -22.56
N PRO A 40 -28.22 12.97 -21.37
CA PRO A 40 -28.06 14.18 -20.56
C PRO A 40 -27.14 15.20 -21.25
N SER A 41 -27.25 16.48 -20.87
CA SER A 41 -26.31 17.49 -21.37
C SER A 41 -24.90 17.30 -20.80
N VAL A 42 -23.88 17.81 -21.49
CA VAL A 42 -22.49 17.84 -20.99
C VAL A 42 -22.43 18.51 -19.60
N GLU A 43 -23.20 19.57 -19.40
CA GLU A 43 -23.28 20.26 -18.11
C GLU A 43 -23.93 19.40 -17.01
N THR A 44 -24.95 18.61 -17.36
CA THR A 44 -25.59 17.67 -16.44
C THR A 44 -24.61 16.58 -16.02
N LEU A 45 -23.86 16.02 -16.98
CA LEU A 45 -22.83 15.01 -16.70
C LEU A 45 -21.75 15.55 -15.78
N ARG A 46 -21.23 16.75 -16.06
CA ARG A 46 -20.21 17.40 -15.21
C ARG A 46 -20.73 17.71 -13.83
N SER A 47 -21.93 18.27 -13.71
CA SER A 47 -22.56 18.55 -12.41
C SER A 47 -22.74 17.27 -11.59
N ALA A 48 -23.18 16.18 -12.23
CA ALA A 48 -23.28 14.88 -11.57
C ALA A 48 -21.89 14.35 -11.17
N ALA A 49 -20.88 14.48 -12.03
CA ALA A 49 -19.52 14.05 -11.75
C ALA A 49 -18.93 14.79 -10.53
N GLU A 50 -19.08 16.12 -10.48
CA GLU A 50 -18.64 16.95 -9.36
C GLU A 50 -19.29 16.55 -8.02
N LEU A 51 -20.60 16.25 -8.03
CA LEU A 51 -21.31 15.79 -6.85
C LEU A 51 -20.80 14.43 -6.37
N VAL A 52 -20.67 13.46 -7.26
CA VAL A 52 -20.19 12.11 -6.92
C VAL A 52 -18.72 12.15 -6.48
N ASP A 53 -17.89 12.94 -7.14
CA ASP A 53 -16.48 13.09 -6.79
C ASP A 53 -16.29 13.83 -5.45
N SER A 54 -17.21 14.73 -5.08
CA SER A 54 -17.22 15.30 -3.72
C SER A 54 -17.41 14.23 -2.62
N VAL A 55 -18.18 13.18 -2.92
CA VAL A 55 -18.40 12.03 -2.03
C VAL A 55 -17.16 11.14 -2.02
N ASN A 56 -16.56 10.88 -3.19
CA ASN A 56 -15.30 10.16 -3.29
C ASN A 56 -14.22 10.79 -2.39
N ARG A 57 -13.98 12.10 -2.54
CA ARG A 57 -13.02 12.84 -1.68
C ARG A 57 -13.38 12.78 -0.19
N ALA A 58 -14.66 12.86 0.15
CA ALA A 58 -15.09 12.79 1.54
C ALA A 58 -14.87 11.40 2.16
N LEU A 59 -14.92 10.34 1.36
CA LEU A 59 -14.79 8.96 1.81
C LEU A 59 -13.37 8.38 1.63
N LEU A 60 -12.48 9.07 0.92
CA LEU A 60 -11.11 8.64 0.64
C LEU A 60 -10.25 8.44 1.91
N PRO A 61 -10.26 9.35 2.91
CA PRO A 61 -9.42 9.18 4.11
C PRO A 61 -9.92 8.06 5.04
N ALA A 62 -9.10 7.67 6.01
CA ALA A 62 -9.49 6.64 7.00
C ALA A 62 -10.79 6.97 7.76
N SER A 63 -11.09 8.25 7.96
CA SER A 63 -12.34 8.72 8.57
C SER A 63 -13.58 8.38 7.73
N GLY A 64 -13.46 8.33 6.41
CA GLY A 64 -14.50 7.90 5.49
C GLY A 64 -14.85 6.43 5.65
N VAL A 65 -13.83 5.56 5.63
CA VAL A 65 -13.96 4.13 5.89
C VAL A 65 -14.57 3.87 7.27
N PHE A 66 -14.04 4.53 8.31
CA PHE A 66 -14.60 4.44 9.66
C PHE A 66 -16.08 4.86 9.70
N THR A 67 -16.45 5.95 9.04
CA THR A 67 -17.85 6.42 8.98
C THR A 67 -18.78 5.37 8.40
N LEU A 68 -18.38 4.72 7.31
CA LEU A 68 -19.19 3.70 6.64
C LEU A 68 -19.32 2.40 7.46
N ILE A 69 -18.27 2.02 8.20
CA ILE A 69 -18.30 0.83 9.07
C ILE A 69 -19.14 1.08 10.32
N ASP A 70 -19.03 2.26 10.90
CA ASP A 70 -19.75 2.62 12.13
C ASP A 70 -21.24 2.89 11.90
N ASP A 71 -21.63 3.36 10.70
CA ASP A 71 -23.03 3.52 10.29
C ASP A 71 -23.38 2.63 9.08
N PRO A 72 -23.75 1.35 9.30
CA PRO A 72 -24.13 0.44 8.22
C PRO A 72 -25.38 0.89 7.44
N ALA A 73 -26.26 1.68 8.05
CA ALA A 73 -27.46 2.18 7.37
C ALA A 73 -27.09 3.29 6.37
N LEU A 74 -26.18 4.18 6.75
CA LEU A 74 -25.58 5.16 5.84
C LEU A 74 -24.85 4.47 4.69
N ALA A 75 -24.03 3.46 4.98
CA ALA A 75 -23.31 2.70 3.95
C ALA A 75 -24.27 1.98 2.98
N ALA A 76 -25.35 1.38 3.48
CA ALA A 76 -26.36 0.74 2.63
C ALA A 76 -27.11 1.76 1.75
N ASN A 77 -27.46 2.92 2.28
CA ASN A 77 -28.11 3.99 1.52
C ASN A 77 -27.19 4.57 0.44
N ALA A 78 -25.91 4.80 0.76
CA ALA A 78 -24.92 5.23 -0.22
C ALA A 78 -24.72 4.18 -1.32
N ALA A 79 -24.73 2.88 -0.98
CA ALA A 79 -24.63 1.80 -1.95
C ALA A 79 -25.85 1.71 -2.87
N ASP A 80 -27.06 1.95 -2.35
CA ASP A 80 -28.29 1.97 -3.16
C ASP A 80 -28.27 3.13 -4.17
N LEU A 81 -27.94 4.35 -3.71
CA LEU A 81 -27.79 5.51 -4.60
C LEU A 81 -26.67 5.29 -5.63
N GLY A 82 -25.55 4.70 -5.22
CA GLY A 82 -24.45 4.31 -6.09
C GLY A 82 -24.87 3.31 -7.18
N ALA A 83 -25.73 2.35 -6.85
CA ALA A 83 -26.30 1.41 -7.82
C ALA A 83 -27.25 2.12 -8.81
N GLN A 84 -28.09 3.04 -8.34
CA GLN A 84 -28.96 3.85 -9.21
C GLN A 84 -28.16 4.68 -10.22
N LEU A 85 -27.01 5.25 -9.81
CA LEU A 85 -26.09 5.97 -10.70
C LEU A 85 -25.45 5.03 -11.73
N ALA A 86 -25.03 3.83 -11.32
CA ALA A 86 -24.48 2.83 -12.24
C ALA A 86 -25.53 2.40 -13.29
N ASP A 87 -26.78 2.21 -12.88
CA ASP A 87 -27.88 1.90 -13.79
C ASP A 87 -28.17 3.06 -14.75
N ALA A 88 -28.05 4.31 -14.29
CA ALA A 88 -28.18 5.49 -15.15
C ALA A 88 -27.08 5.56 -16.21
N LEU A 89 -25.83 5.30 -15.83
CA LEU A 89 -24.71 5.23 -16.76
C LEU A 89 -24.88 4.11 -17.79
N ALA A 90 -25.37 2.93 -17.37
CA ALA A 90 -25.65 1.83 -18.29
C ALA A 90 -26.75 2.18 -19.32
N ARG A 91 -27.77 2.95 -18.93
CA ARG A 91 -28.79 3.46 -19.87
C ARG A 91 -28.21 4.46 -20.87
N ILE A 92 -27.31 5.34 -20.42
CA ILE A 92 -26.60 6.29 -21.29
C ILE A 92 -25.76 5.54 -22.33
N ASP A 93 -24.99 4.54 -21.89
CA ASP A 93 -24.17 3.71 -22.78
C ASP A 93 -25.02 2.96 -23.81
N ALA A 94 -26.12 2.34 -23.38
CA ALA A 94 -27.04 1.66 -24.30
C ALA A 94 -27.62 2.61 -25.36
N HIS A 95 -27.94 3.85 -25.00
CA HIS A 95 -28.45 4.84 -25.94
C HIS A 95 -27.40 5.28 -26.98
N LEU A 96 -26.13 5.38 -26.57
CA LEU A 96 -25.02 5.66 -27.48
C LEU A 96 -24.81 4.50 -28.47
N ASP A 97 -24.89 3.26 -28.00
CA ASP A 97 -24.73 2.06 -28.83
C ASP A 97 -25.87 1.90 -29.86
N GLU A 98 -27.08 2.33 -29.52
CA GLU A 98 -28.25 2.34 -30.43
C GLU A 98 -28.19 3.45 -31.50
N GLY A 99 -27.14 4.28 -31.51
CA GLY A 99 -26.98 5.40 -32.45
C GLY A 99 -27.80 6.63 -32.08
N GLY A 100 -28.29 6.71 -30.83
CA GLY A 100 -28.97 7.86 -30.30
C GLY A 100 -27.99 9.01 -30.08
N ALA A 101 -27.86 9.89 -31.07
CA ALA A 101 -27.00 11.06 -31.00
C ALA A 101 -27.78 12.32 -30.58
N GLU A 102 -28.81 12.20 -29.74
CA GLU A 102 -29.61 13.35 -29.29
C GLU A 102 -29.48 13.57 -27.78
N VAL A 103 -28.93 14.72 -27.41
CA VAL A 103 -28.83 15.24 -26.04
C VAL A 103 -30.03 16.12 -25.76
N ALA A 104 -30.88 15.73 -24.80
CA ALA A 104 -32.07 16.48 -24.39
C ALA A 104 -32.94 17.00 -25.57
N GLY A 105 -33.07 16.20 -26.64
CA GLY A 105 -33.86 16.56 -27.83
C GLY A 105 -33.15 17.47 -28.85
N ALA A 106 -31.85 17.71 -28.72
CA ALA A 106 -31.00 18.34 -29.72
C ALA A 106 -29.92 17.35 -30.19
N PRO A 107 -29.56 17.30 -31.49
CA PRO A 107 -28.43 16.50 -31.93
C PRO A 107 -27.19 16.89 -31.11
N ILE A 108 -26.42 15.90 -30.62
CA ILE A 108 -25.04 16.13 -30.21
C ILE A 108 -24.41 16.92 -31.34
N ASP A 109 -23.78 18.05 -31.01
CA ASP A 109 -23.01 18.81 -31.99
C ASP A 109 -22.04 17.83 -32.67
N THR A 110 -22.36 17.46 -33.90
CA THR A 110 -21.63 16.43 -34.65
C THR A 110 -20.25 16.91 -35.06
N ALA A 111 -19.90 18.17 -34.75
CA ALA A 111 -18.51 18.60 -34.73
C ALA A 111 -17.71 17.73 -33.76
N GLU A 112 -16.50 17.36 -34.17
CA GLU A 112 -15.57 16.53 -33.40
C GLU A 112 -15.42 17.00 -31.93
N ALA A 113 -15.34 18.32 -31.72
CA ALA A 113 -15.25 18.94 -30.40
C ALA A 113 -16.52 18.80 -29.52
N GLY A 114 -17.70 18.57 -30.10
CA GLY A 114 -18.94 18.33 -29.35
C GLY A 114 -18.97 16.93 -28.75
N VAL A 115 -18.65 15.92 -29.57
CA VAL A 115 -18.56 14.52 -29.17
C VAL A 115 -17.44 14.30 -28.15
N GLU A 116 -16.27 14.91 -28.37
CA GLU A 116 -15.13 14.81 -27.45
C GLU A 116 -15.46 15.35 -26.04
N ARG A 117 -16.12 16.52 -25.97
CA ARG A 117 -16.54 17.10 -24.68
C ARG A 117 -17.57 16.25 -23.93
N PHE A 118 -18.50 15.63 -24.66
CA PHE A 118 -19.48 14.72 -24.07
C PHE A 118 -18.81 13.47 -23.52
N ASN A 119 -17.94 12.83 -24.32
CA ASN A 119 -17.21 11.64 -23.90
C ASN A 119 -16.32 11.92 -22.69
N ALA A 120 -15.63 13.05 -22.65
CA ALA A 120 -14.82 13.46 -21.50
C ALA A 120 -15.68 13.58 -20.22
N ALA A 121 -16.81 14.29 -20.28
CA ALA A 121 -17.71 14.43 -19.14
C ALA A 121 -18.34 13.09 -18.70
N LEU A 122 -18.62 12.19 -19.65
CA LEU A 122 -19.14 10.86 -19.34
C LEU A 122 -18.08 9.98 -18.65
N ILE A 123 -16.82 10.05 -19.09
CA ILE A 123 -15.70 9.35 -18.46
C ILE A 123 -15.48 9.88 -17.03
N GLU A 124 -15.45 11.20 -16.83
CA GLU A 124 -15.33 11.82 -15.51
C GLU A 124 -16.42 11.30 -14.53
N LEU A 125 -17.68 11.25 -14.98
CA LEU A 125 -18.77 10.71 -14.18
C LEU A 125 -18.61 9.20 -13.91
N LYS A 126 -18.22 8.41 -14.91
CA LYS A 126 -17.99 6.97 -14.76
C LYS A 126 -16.89 6.68 -13.75
N ASP A 127 -15.79 7.42 -13.80
CA ASP A 127 -14.67 7.28 -12.88
C ASP A 127 -15.07 7.67 -11.46
N ALA A 128 -15.82 8.77 -11.29
CA ALA A 128 -16.33 9.17 -9.98
C ALA A 128 -17.29 8.13 -9.37
N VAL A 129 -18.23 7.60 -10.17
CA VAL A 129 -19.16 6.54 -9.75
C VAL A 129 -18.41 5.25 -9.44
N TRP A 130 -17.40 4.90 -10.23
CA TRP A 130 -16.52 3.76 -9.97
C TRP A 130 -15.80 3.93 -8.64
N ALA A 131 -15.16 5.07 -8.40
CA ALA A 131 -14.42 5.35 -7.18
C ALA A 131 -15.29 5.17 -5.94
N VAL A 132 -16.52 5.72 -5.93
CA VAL A 132 -17.46 5.52 -4.81
C VAL A 132 -17.86 4.06 -4.65
N ASN A 133 -18.28 3.39 -5.72
CA ASN A 133 -18.87 2.05 -5.64
C ASN A 133 -17.87 0.91 -5.46
N ARG A 134 -16.76 0.98 -6.18
CA ARG A 134 -15.77 -0.10 -6.32
C ARG A 134 -14.56 0.08 -5.43
N ASP A 135 -14.25 1.31 -5.04
CA ASP A 135 -13.09 1.59 -4.20
C ASP A 135 -13.56 1.95 -2.78
N ARG A 136 -14.30 3.04 -2.58
CA ARG A 136 -14.69 3.52 -1.23
C ARG A 136 -15.63 2.56 -0.48
N LEU A 137 -16.77 2.21 -1.09
CA LEU A 137 -17.75 1.29 -0.48
C LEU A 137 -17.21 -0.14 -0.37
N ARG A 138 -16.33 -0.56 -1.29
CA ARG A 138 -15.65 -1.86 -1.19
C ARG A 138 -14.64 -1.86 -0.05
N ALA A 139 -13.82 -0.83 0.09
CA ALA A 139 -12.85 -0.70 1.17
C ALA A 139 -13.53 -0.82 2.54
N ALA A 140 -14.65 -0.12 2.76
CA ALA A 140 -15.40 -0.25 4.00
C ALA A 140 -15.87 -1.69 4.28
N ARG A 141 -16.38 -2.39 3.26
CA ARG A 141 -16.82 -3.79 3.42
C ARG A 141 -15.66 -4.75 3.68
N GLU A 142 -14.55 -4.60 2.96
CA GLU A 142 -13.38 -5.47 3.11
C GLU A 142 -12.66 -5.22 4.44
N VAL A 143 -12.52 -3.96 4.86
CA VAL A 143 -11.99 -3.61 6.19
C VAL A 143 -12.88 -4.17 7.30
N ALA A 144 -14.21 -4.03 7.18
CA ALA A 144 -15.14 -4.65 8.14
C ALA A 144 -15.03 -6.18 8.16
N ALA A 145 -14.75 -6.82 7.03
CA ALA A 145 -14.55 -8.27 6.95
C ALA A 145 -13.21 -8.74 7.56
N LEU A 146 -12.21 -7.85 7.67
CA LEU A 146 -10.95 -8.10 8.38
C LEU A 146 -11.04 -7.75 9.89
N ALA A 147 -12.04 -6.97 10.29
CA ALA A 147 -12.16 -6.49 11.67
C ALA A 147 -12.66 -7.59 12.62
N GLY A 148 -12.13 -7.54 13.84
CA GLY A 148 -12.67 -8.28 14.99
C GLY A 148 -13.84 -7.54 15.64
N PRO A 149 -14.59 -8.20 16.54
CA PRO A 149 -15.75 -7.59 17.20
C PRO A 149 -15.41 -6.36 18.06
N ASP A 150 -14.20 -6.31 18.60
CA ASP A 150 -13.74 -5.26 19.53
C ASP A 150 -12.71 -4.31 18.88
N THR A 151 -12.62 -4.29 17.54
CA THR A 151 -11.67 -3.42 16.83
C THR A 151 -11.96 -1.95 17.12
N SER A 152 -10.95 -1.21 17.59
CA SER A 152 -11.08 0.21 17.90
C SER A 152 -11.12 1.05 16.62
N PRO A 153 -11.52 2.33 16.68
CA PRO A 153 -11.38 3.24 15.54
C PRO A 153 -9.94 3.29 15.00
N ALA A 154 -8.93 3.39 15.87
CA ALA A 154 -7.52 3.34 15.46
C ALA A 154 -7.16 2.00 14.79
N GLY A 155 -7.71 0.89 15.29
CA GLY A 155 -7.62 -0.42 14.66
C GLY A 155 -8.26 -0.47 13.26
N ILE A 156 -9.36 0.25 13.02
CA ILE A 156 -9.95 0.40 11.68
C ILE A 156 -9.01 1.14 10.74
N ALA A 157 -8.31 2.19 11.20
CA ALA A 157 -7.31 2.89 10.39
C ALA A 157 -6.12 1.97 10.04
N ALA A 158 -5.65 1.16 10.99
CA ALA A 158 -4.62 0.15 10.76
C ALA A 158 -5.06 -0.91 9.73
N LEU A 159 -6.29 -1.42 9.85
CA LEU A 159 -6.87 -2.36 8.89
C LEU A 159 -7.13 -1.72 7.53
N PHE A 160 -7.39 -0.42 7.46
CA PHE A 160 -7.51 0.29 6.21
C PHE A 160 -6.17 0.35 5.47
N SER A 161 -5.07 0.68 6.16
CA SER A 161 -3.71 0.57 5.58
C SER A 161 -3.42 -0.84 5.06
N LEU A 162 -3.80 -1.88 5.82
CA LEU A 162 -3.68 -3.27 5.40
C LEU A 162 -4.53 -3.58 4.17
N HIS A 163 -5.77 -3.11 4.13
CA HIS A 163 -6.65 -3.29 2.98
C HIS A 163 -6.08 -2.63 1.73
N GLN A 164 -5.60 -1.39 1.81
CA GLN A 164 -4.97 -0.69 0.70
C GLN A 164 -3.79 -1.50 0.15
N ALA A 165 -2.96 -2.04 1.03
CA ALA A 165 -1.85 -2.90 0.62
C ALA A 165 -2.33 -4.18 -0.07
N LEU A 166 -3.28 -4.92 0.51
CA LEU A 166 -3.84 -6.14 -0.09
C LEU A 166 -4.54 -5.88 -1.43
N SER A 167 -5.24 -4.76 -1.53
CA SER A 167 -5.93 -4.32 -2.74
C SER A 167 -4.94 -3.99 -3.86
N ALA A 168 -3.85 -3.30 -3.54
CA ALA A 168 -2.76 -3.06 -4.47
C ALA A 168 -2.09 -4.37 -4.89
N VAL A 169 -1.88 -5.31 -3.95
CA VAL A 169 -1.36 -6.65 -4.28
C VAL A 169 -2.27 -7.39 -5.26
N ASP A 170 -3.60 -7.35 -5.09
CA ASP A 170 -4.53 -7.98 -6.05
C ASP A 170 -4.31 -7.47 -7.50
N ARG A 171 -3.99 -6.18 -7.65
CA ARG A 171 -3.69 -5.55 -8.96
C ARG A 171 -2.30 -5.89 -9.50
N LEU A 172 -1.36 -6.28 -8.65
CA LEU A 172 -0.02 -6.69 -9.05
C LEU A 172 0.09 -8.20 -9.30
N GLU A 173 -0.80 -9.00 -8.70
CA GLU A 173 -0.78 -10.46 -8.77
C GLU A 173 -1.23 -11.03 -10.13
N VAL A 174 -1.81 -10.22 -11.04
CA VAL A 174 -2.40 -10.59 -12.36
C VAL A 174 -1.48 -11.34 -13.33
N ARG A 175 -0.27 -11.68 -12.91
CA ARG A 175 0.75 -12.37 -13.70
C ARG A 175 1.22 -13.71 -13.09
N GLY A 176 0.43 -14.34 -12.20
CA GLY A 176 0.70 -15.69 -11.68
C GLY A 176 1.97 -15.76 -10.80
N ARG A 177 1.93 -15.07 -9.65
CA ARG A 177 3.06 -15.01 -8.70
C ARG A 177 3.11 -16.26 -7.83
N ASP A 178 4.31 -16.73 -7.54
CA ASP A 178 4.52 -17.99 -6.81
C ASP A 178 4.36 -17.83 -5.30
N SER A 179 4.50 -16.61 -4.78
CA SER A 179 4.35 -16.34 -3.36
C SER A 179 4.02 -14.88 -3.10
N ALA A 180 3.38 -14.63 -1.97
CA ALA A 180 3.14 -13.28 -1.45
C ALA A 180 3.33 -13.28 0.06
N GLY A 181 3.69 -12.12 0.59
CA GLY A 181 3.68 -11.90 2.03
C GLY A 181 3.37 -10.47 2.37
N ILE A 182 2.86 -10.29 3.59
CA ILE A 182 2.53 -8.98 4.13
C ILE A 182 2.88 -8.95 5.61
N GLU A 183 3.51 -7.85 5.99
CA GLU A 183 3.88 -7.53 7.35
C GLU A 183 3.07 -6.36 7.86
N LEU A 184 2.66 -6.46 9.13
CA LEU A 184 2.07 -5.39 9.92
C LEU A 184 2.95 -5.12 11.14
N VAL A 185 3.56 -3.94 11.18
CA VAL A 185 4.21 -3.43 12.39
C VAL A 185 3.20 -2.61 13.17
N LEU A 186 2.74 -3.16 14.30
CA LEU A 186 1.75 -2.54 15.17
C LEU A 186 2.42 -2.00 16.43
N TYR A 187 2.17 -0.72 16.75
CA TYR A 187 2.76 -0.02 17.89
C TYR A 187 1.70 0.84 18.58
N ARG A 188 1.99 1.31 19.81
CA ARG A 188 1.01 2.03 20.65
C ARG A 188 -0.27 1.24 20.92
N HIS A 189 -0.17 -0.08 20.88
CA HIS A 189 -1.30 -0.98 21.08
C HIS A 189 -1.76 -1.06 22.54
N GLY A 190 -0.94 -0.63 23.50
CA GLY A 190 -1.30 -0.55 24.92
C GLY A 190 -1.46 -1.89 25.63
N LEU A 191 -0.88 -2.96 25.07
CA LEU A 191 -0.87 -4.28 25.71
C LEU A 191 0.35 -4.40 26.62
N ASP A 192 0.18 -5.04 27.77
CA ASP A 192 1.30 -5.43 28.61
C ASP A 192 1.98 -6.68 28.03
N LEU A 193 3.05 -6.47 27.28
CA LEU A 193 3.84 -7.55 26.66
C LEU A 193 4.53 -8.46 27.69
N ALA A 194 4.63 -8.03 28.96
CA ALA A 194 5.15 -8.84 30.05
C ALA A 194 4.08 -9.73 30.71
N ASP A 195 2.80 -9.60 30.33
CA ASP A 195 1.75 -10.51 30.77
C ASP A 195 2.11 -11.95 30.41
N SER A 196 2.12 -12.84 31.41
CA SER A 196 2.60 -14.21 31.24
C SER A 196 1.82 -15.01 30.18
N GLY A 197 0.52 -14.73 30.01
CA GLY A 197 -0.31 -15.38 29.01
C GLY A 197 0.06 -14.92 27.59
N LEU A 198 0.12 -13.61 27.40
CA LEU A 198 0.52 -13.00 26.13
C LEU A 198 1.95 -13.36 25.74
N ALA A 199 2.90 -13.28 26.68
CA ALA A 199 4.30 -13.65 26.44
C ALA A 199 4.45 -15.11 25.98
N ALA A 200 3.68 -16.03 26.57
CA ALA A 200 3.70 -17.43 26.17
C ALA A 200 3.05 -17.68 24.79
N GLU A 201 2.07 -16.86 24.41
CA GLU A 201 1.46 -16.88 23.08
C GLU A 201 2.44 -16.36 22.02
N LEU A 202 3.08 -15.22 22.28
CA LEU A 202 4.09 -14.62 21.40
C LEU A 202 5.30 -15.53 21.20
N ALA A 203 5.80 -16.16 22.28
CA ALA A 203 6.92 -17.08 22.19
C ALA A 203 6.66 -18.28 21.26
N LYS A 204 5.40 -18.72 21.11
CA LYS A 204 5.03 -19.81 20.17
C LYS A 204 5.05 -19.36 18.72
N ARG A 205 4.98 -18.05 18.46
CA ARG A 205 4.95 -17.45 17.12
C ARG A 205 6.31 -16.88 16.72
N ASN A 206 7.33 -17.05 17.56
CA ASN A 206 8.68 -16.62 17.29
C ASN A 206 9.49 -17.72 16.57
N ASP A 207 9.22 -17.95 15.28
CA ASP A 207 9.91 -18.93 14.44
C ASP A 207 11.09 -18.32 13.67
N ASP A 208 12.30 -18.89 13.77
CA ASP A 208 13.55 -18.40 13.17
C ASP A 208 13.51 -18.19 11.65
N ASN A 209 12.58 -18.82 10.93
CA ASN A 209 12.46 -18.72 9.47
C ASN A 209 11.50 -17.61 9.01
N PHE A 210 10.88 -16.89 9.96
CA PHE A 210 9.99 -15.76 9.68
C PHE A 210 8.86 -16.13 8.68
N VAL A 211 8.19 -17.24 8.97
CA VAL A 211 7.13 -17.87 8.13
C VAL A 211 5.73 -17.36 8.46
N ALA A 212 4.72 -17.85 7.73
CA ALA A 212 3.33 -17.45 7.89
C ALA A 212 2.83 -17.58 9.34
N GLY A 213 2.19 -16.52 9.83
CA GLY A 213 1.69 -16.46 11.21
C GLY A 213 2.79 -16.17 12.24
N GLY A 214 4.02 -15.88 11.84
CA GLY A 214 5.06 -15.41 12.75
C GLY A 214 4.69 -14.07 13.41
N VAL A 215 5.10 -13.90 14.67
CA VAL A 215 5.03 -12.61 15.37
C VAL A 215 6.35 -12.37 16.07
N ARG A 216 6.91 -11.17 15.86
CA ARG A 216 8.08 -10.69 16.59
C ARG A 216 7.71 -9.54 17.50
N VAL A 217 8.48 -9.42 18.57
CA VAL A 217 8.40 -8.32 19.53
C VAL A 217 9.74 -7.60 19.51
N ASP A 218 9.72 -6.30 19.26
CA ASP A 218 10.91 -5.47 19.45
C ASP A 218 10.51 -4.07 19.94
N GLY A 219 11.01 -3.68 21.11
CA GLY A 219 10.51 -2.50 21.82
C GLY A 219 9.02 -2.62 22.18
N ASP A 220 8.23 -1.63 21.79
CA ASP A 220 6.75 -1.60 21.92
C ASP A 220 6.05 -2.13 20.65
N SER A 221 6.81 -2.57 19.65
CA SER A 221 6.26 -3.00 18.37
C SER A 221 6.02 -4.51 18.33
N LEU A 222 4.86 -4.87 17.77
CA LEU A 222 4.51 -6.23 17.37
C LEU A 222 4.54 -6.33 15.86
N VAL A 223 5.41 -7.17 15.32
CA VAL A 223 5.55 -7.39 13.88
C VAL A 223 4.88 -8.70 13.50
N PHE A 224 3.70 -8.62 12.89
CA PHE A 224 2.97 -9.77 12.35
C PHE A 224 3.40 -10.01 10.92
N VAL A 225 3.63 -11.26 10.55
CA VAL A 225 3.91 -11.63 9.16
C VAL A 225 2.98 -12.74 8.68
N TYR A 226 2.35 -12.51 7.54
CA TYR A 226 1.50 -13.47 6.84
C TYR A 226 2.13 -13.77 5.50
N LYS A 227 2.20 -15.05 5.13
CA LYS A 227 2.83 -15.50 3.89
C LYS A 227 2.01 -16.60 3.24
N ALA A 228 2.07 -16.65 1.92
CA ALA A 228 1.56 -17.72 1.10
C ALA A 228 2.60 -18.05 0.02
N ALA A 229 2.80 -19.32 -0.25
CA ALA A 229 3.68 -19.78 -1.33
C ALA A 229 3.05 -21.02 -1.99
N PHE A 230 2.79 -20.92 -3.29
CA PHE A 230 2.21 -21.97 -4.10
C PHE A 230 3.07 -22.19 -5.34
N GLU A 231 3.74 -23.34 -5.43
CA GLU A 231 4.49 -23.72 -6.65
C GLU A 231 3.58 -23.80 -7.88
N ILE A 232 2.32 -24.16 -7.66
CA ILE A 232 1.25 -24.19 -8.66
C ILE A 232 0.00 -23.62 -8.00
N GLY A 233 -0.38 -22.39 -8.37
CA GLY A 233 -1.56 -21.69 -7.87
C GLY A 233 -2.34 -20.99 -8.99
N GLU A 234 -3.55 -20.57 -8.67
CA GLU A 234 -4.40 -19.74 -9.53
C GLU A 234 -4.27 -18.26 -9.15
N LEU A 235 -4.66 -17.38 -10.07
CA LEU A 235 -4.62 -15.94 -9.83
C LEU A 235 -5.53 -15.58 -8.65
N GLY A 236 -4.95 -14.99 -7.60
CA GLY A 236 -5.65 -14.54 -6.39
C GLY A 236 -5.59 -15.53 -5.23
N ASP A 237 -5.00 -16.71 -5.40
CA ASP A 237 -4.84 -17.69 -4.31
C ASP A 237 -4.00 -17.12 -3.17
N ASN A 238 -2.91 -16.39 -3.49
CA ASN A 238 -2.05 -15.84 -2.45
C ASN A 238 -2.80 -14.81 -1.61
N THR A 239 -3.45 -13.82 -2.22
CA THR A 239 -4.16 -12.80 -1.45
C THR A 239 -5.40 -13.33 -0.74
N ALA A 240 -6.07 -14.35 -1.28
CA ALA A 240 -7.14 -15.06 -0.59
C ALA A 240 -6.62 -15.75 0.68
N GLU A 241 -5.47 -16.42 0.60
CA GLU A 241 -4.83 -17.09 1.74
C GLU A 241 -4.35 -16.07 2.79
N LEU A 242 -3.70 -14.98 2.38
CA LEU A 242 -3.30 -13.90 3.29
C LEU A 242 -4.52 -13.35 4.05
N ARG A 243 -5.61 -13.02 3.34
CA ARG A 243 -6.86 -12.55 3.97
C ARG A 243 -7.43 -13.59 4.92
N ARG A 244 -7.39 -14.88 4.58
CA ARG A 244 -7.87 -15.96 5.45
C ARG A 244 -7.07 -16.01 6.75
N GLN A 245 -5.74 -15.95 6.69
CA GLN A 245 -4.88 -15.94 7.88
C GLN A 245 -5.21 -14.74 8.78
N ILE A 246 -5.21 -13.52 8.22
CA ILE A 246 -5.50 -12.27 8.91
C ILE A 246 -6.85 -12.31 9.63
N ARG A 247 -7.94 -12.69 8.93
CA ARG A 247 -9.30 -12.77 9.49
C ARG A 247 -9.43 -13.75 10.65
N SER A 248 -8.54 -14.74 10.73
CA SER A 248 -8.57 -15.79 11.75
C SER A 248 -7.60 -15.55 12.91
N ASP A 249 -6.82 -14.47 12.87
CA ASP A 249 -5.80 -14.17 13.87
C ASP A 249 -6.39 -13.45 15.09
N ALA A 250 -6.68 -14.22 16.13
CA ALA A 250 -7.24 -13.70 17.37
C ALA A 250 -6.28 -12.74 18.11
N LEU A 251 -4.97 -12.94 17.97
CA LEU A 251 -3.98 -12.06 18.59
C LEU A 251 -3.94 -10.72 17.88
N LEU A 252 -3.97 -10.72 16.54
CA LEU A 252 -4.09 -9.49 15.76
C LEU A 252 -5.34 -8.70 16.18
N HIS A 253 -6.51 -9.35 16.26
CA HIS A 253 -7.75 -8.69 16.69
C HIS A 253 -7.65 -8.10 18.10
N ARG A 254 -6.96 -8.78 19.02
CA ARG A 254 -6.69 -8.26 20.38
C ARG A 254 -5.82 -7.00 20.32
N VAL A 255 -4.76 -6.99 19.52
CA VAL A 255 -3.89 -5.81 19.33
C VAL A 255 -4.66 -4.64 18.73
N LEU A 256 -5.53 -4.90 17.74
CA LEU A 256 -6.37 -3.91 17.07
C LEU A 256 -7.50 -3.34 17.94
N SER A 257 -7.73 -3.88 19.14
CA SER A 257 -8.63 -3.28 20.12
C SER A 257 -8.00 -2.08 20.86
N GLY A 258 -6.67 -1.89 20.73
CA GLY A 258 -5.96 -0.78 21.33
C GLY A 258 -6.49 0.58 20.82
N PRO A 259 -6.77 1.56 21.71
CA PRO A 259 -7.41 2.81 21.30
C PRO A 259 -6.49 3.76 20.51
N GLU A 260 -5.18 3.57 20.60
CA GLU A 260 -4.16 4.39 19.93
C GLU A 260 -3.26 3.57 19.00
N VAL A 261 -3.67 2.34 18.65
CA VAL A 261 -2.86 1.44 17.81
C VAL A 261 -2.62 2.06 16.43
N GLU A 262 -1.36 2.07 16.00
CA GLU A 262 -0.94 2.54 14.69
C GLU A 262 -0.22 1.41 13.94
N ALA A 263 -0.17 1.51 12.61
CA ALA A 263 0.37 0.46 11.76
C ALA A 263 1.25 1.01 10.63
N LEU A 264 2.39 0.35 10.41
CA LEU A 264 3.11 0.36 9.13
C LEU A 264 2.87 -0.98 8.44
N VAL A 265 2.59 -0.94 7.13
CA VAL A 265 2.33 -2.14 6.34
C VAL A 265 3.39 -2.28 5.25
N LEU A 266 4.00 -3.45 5.14
CA LEU A 266 4.97 -3.77 4.09
C LEU A 266 4.59 -5.11 3.44
N GLY A 267 4.25 -5.07 2.16
CA GLY A 267 3.80 -6.20 1.38
C GLY A 267 4.68 -6.48 0.17
N HIS A 268 4.66 -7.74 -0.28
CA HIS A 268 5.38 -8.17 -1.46
C HIS A 268 4.68 -9.31 -2.19
N THR A 269 4.77 -9.30 -3.52
CA THR A 269 4.55 -10.49 -4.35
C THR A 269 5.83 -10.88 -5.04
N ARG A 270 6.19 -12.15 -4.93
CA ARG A 270 7.46 -12.68 -5.42
C ARG A 270 7.26 -13.53 -6.67
N TRP A 271 8.25 -13.41 -7.54
CA TRP A 271 8.52 -14.31 -8.64
C TRP A 271 9.97 -14.73 -8.46
N ALA A 272 10.17 -15.95 -7.99
CA ALA A 272 11.45 -16.47 -7.58
C ALA A 272 12.45 -16.50 -8.75
N SER A 273 13.53 -15.73 -8.60
CA SER A 273 14.75 -15.74 -9.42
C SER A 273 15.89 -16.44 -8.68
N VAL A 274 16.10 -16.06 -7.41
CA VAL A 274 17.11 -16.65 -6.50
C VAL A 274 16.42 -17.28 -5.30
N GLY A 275 16.64 -18.58 -5.09
CA GLY A 275 16.04 -19.35 -3.99
C GLY A 275 14.70 -19.98 -4.33
N ILE A 276 14.39 -21.11 -3.70
CA ILE A 276 13.21 -21.92 -4.03
C ILE A 276 11.89 -21.20 -3.68
N ILE A 277 10.80 -21.62 -4.31
CA ILE A 277 9.45 -21.17 -3.96
C ILE A 277 9.08 -21.83 -2.63
N SER A 278 9.00 -21.05 -1.56
CA SER A 278 8.61 -21.53 -0.22
C SER A 278 8.34 -20.34 0.70
N GLU A 279 7.59 -20.55 1.79
CA GLU A 279 7.29 -19.50 2.76
C GLU A 279 8.53 -18.84 3.38
N PRO A 280 9.61 -19.56 3.77
CA PRO A 280 10.84 -18.93 4.27
C PRO A 280 11.50 -17.99 3.27
N ASN A 281 11.28 -18.22 1.96
CA ASN A 281 11.85 -17.41 0.88
C ASN A 281 10.91 -16.31 0.38
N ALA A 282 9.61 -16.37 0.72
CA ALA A 282 8.68 -15.29 0.45
C ALA A 282 9.06 -14.06 1.28
N HIS A 283 8.93 -12.87 0.70
CA HIS A 283 9.20 -11.62 1.41
C HIS A 283 7.96 -11.18 2.22
N PRO A 284 8.09 -10.35 3.27
CA PRO A 284 9.31 -9.74 3.80
C PRO A 284 10.30 -10.74 4.44
N GLN A 285 11.58 -10.41 4.41
CA GLN A 285 12.66 -11.11 5.14
C GLN A 285 13.03 -10.29 6.38
N CYS A 286 13.40 -10.95 7.49
CA CYS A 286 13.83 -10.26 8.72
C CYS A 286 15.35 -10.25 8.91
N SER A 287 15.86 -9.52 9.90
CA SER A 287 17.29 -9.44 10.24
C SER A 287 17.84 -10.63 11.04
N ASP A 288 16.98 -11.57 11.47
CA ASP A 288 17.41 -12.66 12.35
C ASP A 288 18.53 -13.50 11.70
N GLU A 289 19.58 -13.78 12.48
CA GLU A 289 20.66 -14.69 12.09
C GLU A 289 20.77 -15.81 13.12
N LEU A 290 21.15 -17.01 12.67
CA LEU A 290 21.42 -18.12 13.57
C LEU A 290 22.57 -17.74 14.51
N GLU A 291 22.41 -18.06 15.80
CA GLU A 291 23.43 -17.84 16.85
C GLU A 291 23.74 -16.36 17.16
N ALA A 292 23.22 -15.41 16.38
CA ALA A 292 23.32 -14.00 16.70
C ALA A 292 22.26 -13.59 17.71
N THR A 293 22.62 -12.68 18.61
CA THR A 293 21.67 -12.09 19.57
C THR A 293 21.88 -10.59 19.62
N GLY A 294 20.79 -9.82 19.64
CA GLY A 294 20.81 -8.37 19.65
C GLY A 294 20.52 -7.77 18.28
N GLY A 295 20.67 -6.45 18.17
CA GLY A 295 20.24 -5.70 16.98
C GLY A 295 18.76 -5.36 17.01
N SER A 296 18.34 -4.49 16.10
CA SER A 296 16.94 -4.19 15.88
C SER A 296 16.34 -5.19 14.90
N LEU A 297 15.05 -5.46 15.03
CA LEU A 297 14.33 -6.24 14.02
C LEU A 297 14.11 -5.36 12.79
N TRP A 298 14.95 -5.58 11.78
CA TRP A 298 14.77 -5.01 10.47
C TRP A 298 14.05 -5.99 9.58
N THR A 299 13.14 -5.48 8.76
CA THR A 299 12.46 -6.26 7.74
C THR A 299 12.61 -5.58 6.40
N ALA A 300 12.71 -6.37 5.33
CA ALA A 300 12.88 -5.84 3.99
C ALA A 300 12.22 -6.71 2.92
N VAL A 301 11.84 -6.07 1.83
CA VAL A 301 11.37 -6.68 0.60
C VAL A 301 12.27 -6.23 -0.55
N LEU A 302 12.44 -7.11 -1.54
CA LEU A 302 13.29 -6.88 -2.70
C LEU A 302 12.54 -7.17 -4.01
N ASN A 303 12.67 -6.25 -4.95
CA ASN A 303 12.44 -6.45 -6.37
C ASN A 303 13.78 -6.41 -7.10
N GLY A 304 14.00 -7.37 -8.00
CA GLY A 304 15.30 -7.58 -8.64
C GLY A 304 16.17 -8.54 -7.83
N ASP A 305 17.46 -8.56 -8.16
CA ASP A 305 18.43 -9.52 -7.62
C ASP A 305 19.63 -8.78 -7.03
N VAL A 306 20.12 -9.25 -5.88
CA VAL A 306 21.42 -8.88 -5.30
C VAL A 306 22.47 -9.88 -5.83
N ASP A 307 23.15 -9.48 -6.91
CA ASP A 307 24.05 -10.35 -7.68
C ASP A 307 25.22 -10.89 -6.82
N ASN A 308 25.72 -10.06 -5.90
CA ASN A 308 26.84 -10.40 -5.01
C ASN A 308 26.41 -10.94 -3.62
N HIS A 309 25.17 -11.42 -3.46
CA HIS A 309 24.67 -11.86 -2.14
C HIS A 309 25.52 -12.98 -1.52
N ALA A 310 26.04 -13.92 -2.31
CA ALA A 310 26.86 -15.02 -1.81
C ALA A 310 28.21 -14.52 -1.25
N ASP A 311 28.80 -13.53 -1.91
CA ASP A 311 30.03 -12.89 -1.46
C ASP A 311 29.75 -12.10 -0.18
N LEU A 312 28.65 -11.34 -0.12
CA LEU A 312 28.23 -10.62 1.10
C LEU A 312 28.02 -11.56 2.29
N VAL A 313 27.39 -12.73 2.08
CA VAL A 313 27.21 -13.74 3.13
C VAL A 313 28.56 -14.25 3.64
N ALA A 314 29.52 -14.48 2.73
CA ALA A 314 30.84 -14.99 3.09
C ALA A 314 31.72 -13.94 3.77
N ASP A 315 31.80 -12.72 3.21
CA ASP A 315 32.65 -11.63 3.68
C ASP A 315 32.20 -11.09 5.04
N GLU A 316 30.89 -11.05 5.28
CA GLU A 316 30.30 -10.56 6.52
C GLU A 316 30.02 -11.69 7.52
N ASP A 317 30.34 -12.95 7.17
CA ASP A 317 30.09 -14.15 7.97
C ASP A 317 28.63 -14.22 8.47
N LEU A 318 27.67 -14.01 7.55
CA LEU A 318 26.24 -14.02 7.88
C LEU A 318 25.77 -15.46 8.15
N LYS A 319 25.01 -15.64 9.24
CA LYS A 319 24.52 -16.96 9.65
C LYS A 319 23.05 -17.12 9.27
N ILE A 320 22.79 -17.48 8.01
CA ILE A 320 21.43 -17.60 7.48
C ILE A 320 20.90 -19.03 7.69
N ALA A 321 19.63 -19.13 8.12
CA ALA A 321 18.95 -20.41 8.26
C ALA A 321 18.85 -21.14 6.91
N ALA A 322 19.14 -22.45 6.89
CA ALA A 322 19.26 -23.23 5.65
C ALA A 322 17.98 -23.25 4.78
N ALA A 323 16.81 -23.01 5.38
CA ALA A 323 15.54 -22.91 4.66
C ALA A 323 15.42 -21.60 3.85
N ILE A 324 16.18 -20.56 4.21
CA ILE A 324 16.19 -19.26 3.54
C ILE A 324 17.34 -19.28 2.51
N THR A 325 16.96 -19.27 1.24
CA THR A 325 17.85 -19.37 0.08
C THR A 325 17.76 -18.16 -0.85
N THR A 326 16.94 -17.16 -0.49
CA THR A 326 16.76 -15.93 -1.25
C THR A 326 17.86 -14.93 -0.90
N ASP A 327 18.36 -14.25 -1.91
CA ASP A 327 19.31 -13.15 -1.83
C ASP A 327 18.82 -11.99 -0.94
N ALA A 328 17.52 -11.68 -0.96
CA ALA A 328 16.90 -10.60 -0.18
C ALA A 328 17.22 -10.64 1.33
N LYS A 329 17.55 -11.82 1.89
CA LYS A 329 17.88 -11.98 3.31
C LYS A 329 19.13 -11.19 3.73
N VAL A 330 20.08 -10.94 2.83
CA VAL A 330 21.28 -10.17 3.17
C VAL A 330 20.94 -8.72 3.52
N ILE A 331 19.84 -8.17 2.99
CA ILE A 331 19.45 -6.78 3.21
C ILE A 331 19.21 -6.50 4.70
N PRO A 332 18.18 -7.05 5.36
CA PRO A 332 17.88 -6.70 6.75
C PRO A 332 18.99 -7.17 7.72
N ALA A 333 19.70 -8.26 7.41
CA ALA A 333 20.82 -8.74 8.22
C ALA A 333 21.96 -7.72 8.27
N LEU A 334 22.41 -7.21 7.11
CA LEU A 334 23.47 -6.22 7.04
C LEU A 334 23.06 -4.90 7.70
N VAL A 335 21.82 -4.45 7.51
CA VAL A 335 21.33 -3.21 8.13
C VAL A 335 21.38 -3.31 9.65
N SER A 336 20.87 -4.41 10.20
CA SER A 336 20.92 -4.64 11.66
C SER A 336 22.35 -4.68 12.18
N ARG A 337 23.28 -5.36 11.47
CA ARG A 337 24.70 -5.39 11.87
C ARG A 337 25.36 -4.02 11.85
N ARG A 338 25.14 -3.23 10.80
CA ARG A 338 25.68 -1.87 10.69
C ARG A 338 25.14 -0.95 11.79
N GLN A 339 23.86 -1.07 12.12
CA GLN A 339 23.26 -0.32 13.23
C GLN A 339 23.86 -0.75 14.58
N MET A 340 24.12 -2.04 14.80
CA MET A 340 24.85 -2.53 15.99
C MET A 340 26.29 -2.00 16.09
N GLN A 341 26.91 -1.66 14.96
CA GLN A 341 28.23 -1.03 14.91
C GLN A 341 28.20 0.48 15.23
N GLY A 342 27.01 1.04 15.49
CA GLY A 342 26.83 2.42 15.95
C GLY A 342 26.41 3.41 14.87
N LEU A 343 26.09 2.94 13.66
CA LEU A 343 25.45 3.79 12.66
C LEU A 343 24.00 4.07 13.05
N ASP A 344 23.50 5.24 12.69
CA ASP A 344 22.06 5.52 12.75
C ASP A 344 21.30 4.68 11.71
N ALA A 345 19.97 4.60 11.86
CA ALA A 345 19.14 3.72 11.03
C ALA A 345 19.21 4.03 9.52
N VAL A 346 19.25 5.31 9.15
CA VAL A 346 19.28 5.73 7.74
C VAL A 346 20.63 5.42 7.13
N GLU A 347 21.72 5.74 7.83
CA GLU A 347 23.07 5.46 7.36
C GLU A 347 23.37 3.96 7.33
N ALA A 348 22.92 3.19 8.33
CA ALA A 348 23.00 1.73 8.32
C ALA A 348 22.28 1.13 7.10
N PHE A 349 21.13 1.66 6.73
CA PHE A 349 20.41 1.26 5.51
C PHE A 349 21.09 1.73 4.23
N ARG A 350 21.62 2.95 4.17
CA ARG A 350 22.31 3.47 2.98
C ARG A 350 23.60 2.70 2.70
N GLU A 351 24.44 2.51 3.72
CA GLU A 351 25.66 1.70 3.60
C GLU A 351 25.34 0.22 3.34
N SER A 352 24.32 -0.30 4.04
CA SER A 352 23.35 -1.33 3.58
C SER A 352 23.43 -1.68 2.11
N VAL A 353 22.66 -0.89 1.39
CA VAL A 353 22.36 -1.10 0.00
C VAL A 353 23.52 -0.69 -0.89
N ALA A 354 24.42 0.21 -0.46
CA ALA A 354 25.52 0.70 -1.30
C ALA A 354 26.50 -0.39 -1.74
N VAL A 355 26.75 -1.40 -0.90
CA VAL A 355 27.65 -2.51 -1.23
C VAL A 355 27.01 -3.61 -2.10
N MET A 356 25.71 -3.54 -2.35
CA MET A 356 25.01 -4.53 -3.17
C MET A 356 25.25 -4.26 -4.67
N GLU A 357 25.39 -5.33 -5.44
CA GLU A 357 25.47 -5.29 -6.90
C GLU A 357 24.16 -5.82 -7.50
N GLY A 358 23.79 -5.29 -8.67
CA GLY A 358 22.57 -5.67 -9.38
C GLY A 358 21.56 -4.51 -9.55
N SER A 359 20.41 -4.84 -10.11
CA SER A 359 19.29 -3.89 -10.29
C SER A 359 18.24 -4.18 -9.23
N VAL A 360 18.15 -3.32 -8.22
CA VAL A 360 17.37 -3.55 -7.01
C VAL A 360 16.41 -2.40 -6.72
N ALA A 361 15.20 -2.77 -6.29
CA ALA A 361 14.27 -1.90 -5.59
C ALA A 361 14.00 -2.53 -4.22
N ILE A 362 14.20 -1.76 -3.15
CA ILE A 362 14.16 -2.25 -1.77
C ILE A 362 13.25 -1.34 -0.97
N ALA A 363 12.42 -1.94 -0.13
CA ALA A 363 11.74 -1.25 0.95
C ALA A 363 12.05 -1.98 2.26
N ALA A 364 12.37 -1.23 3.31
CA ALA A 364 12.74 -1.77 4.60
C ALA A 364 12.29 -0.88 5.75
N ASN A 365 12.03 -1.48 6.91
CA ASN A 365 11.71 -0.76 8.15
C ASN A 365 12.40 -1.40 9.35
N ASP A 366 12.57 -0.58 10.38
CA ASP A 366 13.06 -0.98 11.70
C ASP A 366 11.85 -1.05 12.65
N ALA A 367 11.62 -2.19 13.30
CA ALA A 367 10.52 -2.33 14.25
C ALA A 367 10.62 -1.35 15.44
N ARG A 368 11.81 -0.85 15.78
CA ARG A 368 11.99 0.17 16.83
C ARG A 368 11.72 1.60 16.36
N ASP A 369 11.66 1.83 15.05
CA ASP A 369 11.23 3.10 14.45
C ASP A 369 10.07 2.83 13.46
N PRO A 370 8.89 2.43 13.98
CA PRO A 370 7.76 2.00 13.15
C PRO A 370 7.08 3.17 12.39
N GLN A 371 7.59 4.39 12.56
CA GLN A 371 7.14 5.58 11.86
C GLN A 371 7.98 5.87 10.62
N THR A 372 9.07 5.14 10.40
CA THR A 372 9.97 5.35 9.26
C THR A 372 9.94 4.15 8.31
N LEU A 373 9.76 4.43 7.02
CA LEU A 373 10.03 3.47 5.95
C LEU A 373 11.22 3.96 5.11
N LEU A 374 12.16 3.08 4.83
CA LEU A 374 13.32 3.36 3.99
C LEU A 374 13.18 2.66 2.64
N LEU A 375 13.48 3.39 1.57
CA LEU A 375 13.42 2.90 0.20
C LEU A 375 14.78 3.06 -0.47
N ALA A 376 15.15 2.13 -1.34
CA ALA A 376 16.32 2.26 -2.19
C ALA A 376 16.03 1.77 -3.60
N LEU A 377 16.52 2.49 -4.61
CA LEU A 377 16.38 2.12 -6.02
C LEU A 377 17.70 2.34 -6.75
N ARG A 378 18.19 1.30 -7.41
CA ARG A 378 19.37 1.36 -8.27
C ARG A 378 19.24 0.42 -9.45
N GLY A 379 19.69 0.88 -10.61
CA GLY A 379 19.53 0.20 -11.89
C GLY A 379 18.21 0.54 -12.57
N SER A 380 18.08 0.07 -13.81
CA SER A 380 16.98 0.42 -14.72
C SER A 380 15.85 -0.60 -14.76
N GLY A 381 16.07 -1.78 -14.19
CA GLY A 381 15.15 -2.92 -14.30
C GLY A 381 13.99 -2.88 -13.31
N GLN A 382 14.04 -2.00 -12.30
CA GLN A 382 13.05 -1.89 -11.24
C GLN A 382 12.53 -0.46 -11.15
N ALA A 383 11.38 -0.28 -10.49
CA ALA A 383 10.81 1.03 -10.23
C ALA A 383 10.20 1.06 -8.83
N LEU A 384 10.12 2.26 -8.26
CA LEU A 384 9.39 2.58 -7.05
C LEU A 384 8.70 3.93 -7.23
N TYR A 385 7.46 4.00 -6.78
CA TYR A 385 6.59 5.15 -6.80
C TYR A 385 6.12 5.39 -5.36
N VAL A 386 6.16 6.64 -4.91
CA VAL A 386 5.61 7.07 -3.62
C VAL A 386 4.37 7.90 -3.91
N GLY A 387 3.20 7.29 -3.82
CA GLY A 387 1.91 7.94 -3.92
C GLY A 387 1.65 8.83 -2.71
N LEU A 388 1.20 10.06 -2.97
CA LEU A 388 0.81 11.06 -1.99
C LEU A 388 -0.72 11.00 -1.80
N ALA A 389 -1.19 10.18 -0.85
CA ALA A 389 -2.60 10.11 -0.49
C ALA A 389 -2.92 11.10 0.65
N ASP A 390 -4.21 11.27 1.00
CA ASP A 390 -4.65 12.33 1.94
C ASP A 390 -3.93 12.29 3.31
N ASP A 391 -3.71 11.10 3.85
CA ASP A 391 -3.10 10.89 5.16
C ASP A 391 -2.09 9.72 5.17
N ALA A 392 -1.65 9.29 3.99
CA ALA A 392 -0.74 8.17 3.84
C ALA A 392 0.22 8.34 2.66
N TYR A 393 1.38 7.70 2.77
CA TYR A 393 2.19 7.32 1.63
C TYR A 393 1.78 5.92 1.16
N ILE A 394 1.53 5.77 -0.14
CA ILE A 394 1.31 4.48 -0.79
C ILE A 394 2.51 4.20 -1.67
N VAL A 395 3.39 3.31 -1.23
CA VAL A 395 4.55 2.90 -2.02
C VAL A 395 4.14 1.73 -2.91
N ALA A 396 4.50 1.80 -4.19
CA ALA A 396 4.34 0.68 -5.11
C ALA A 396 5.49 0.56 -6.09
N SER A 397 5.82 -0.65 -6.55
CA SER A 397 6.79 -0.83 -7.64
C SER A 397 6.23 -0.55 -9.04
N GLU A 398 4.90 -0.38 -9.14
CA GLU A 398 4.21 -0.02 -10.38
C GLU A 398 3.12 1.02 -10.10
N PRO A 399 2.82 1.93 -11.06
CA PRO A 399 1.80 2.96 -10.85
C PRO A 399 0.43 2.40 -10.49
N TYR A 400 0.06 1.23 -11.03
CA TYR A 400 -1.23 0.57 -10.73
C TYR A 400 -1.42 0.22 -9.25
N GLY A 401 -0.35 0.19 -8.45
CA GLY A 401 -0.43 -0.02 -7.01
C GLY A 401 -0.84 1.23 -6.23
N VAL A 402 -0.72 2.44 -6.82
CA VAL A 402 -1.07 3.71 -6.15
C VAL A 402 -2.43 4.28 -6.60
N VAL A 403 -2.88 3.96 -7.82
CA VAL A 403 -4.00 4.66 -8.48
C VAL A 403 -5.36 4.59 -7.78
N GLU A 404 -5.63 3.59 -6.94
CA GLU A 404 -6.89 3.55 -6.16
C GLU A 404 -6.94 4.68 -5.14
N GLU A 405 -5.79 5.10 -4.63
CA GLU A 405 -5.66 6.00 -3.48
C GLU A 405 -5.26 7.42 -3.88
N THR A 406 -4.47 7.57 -4.94
CA THR A 406 -4.01 8.87 -5.42
C THR A 406 -3.49 8.79 -6.85
N VAL A 407 -3.64 9.90 -7.57
CA VAL A 407 -3.01 10.12 -8.88
C VAL A 407 -1.66 10.81 -8.73
N SER A 408 -1.38 11.46 -7.59
CA SER A 408 -0.14 12.19 -7.36
C SER A 408 0.94 11.31 -6.77
N TYR A 409 2.12 11.27 -7.38
CA TYR A 409 3.22 10.44 -6.90
C TYR A 409 4.61 11.03 -7.21
N VAL A 410 5.59 10.67 -6.39
CA VAL A 410 7.02 10.87 -6.66
C VAL A 410 7.58 9.56 -7.25
N ARG A 411 8.23 9.62 -8.40
CA ARG A 411 8.91 8.48 -9.02
C ARG A 411 10.39 8.49 -8.65
N MET A 412 10.90 7.39 -8.11
CA MET A 412 12.33 7.25 -7.84
C MET A 412 13.13 7.02 -9.14
N ASP A 413 14.38 7.52 -9.15
CA ASP A 413 15.35 7.34 -10.23
C ASP A 413 16.48 6.41 -9.78
N GLY A 414 16.66 5.28 -10.50
CA GLY A 414 17.69 4.29 -10.23
C GLY A 414 18.97 4.44 -11.06
N GLU A 415 19.01 5.33 -12.04
CA GLU A 415 20.05 5.38 -13.08
C GLU A 415 20.87 6.68 -13.07
N THR A 416 20.28 7.79 -12.66
CA THR A 416 20.97 9.07 -12.66
C THR A 416 22.01 9.12 -11.54
N ALA A 417 23.24 9.48 -11.90
CA ALA A 417 24.29 9.79 -10.94
C ALA A 417 24.16 11.25 -10.50
N SER A 418 24.07 11.50 -9.20
CA SER A 418 24.05 12.87 -8.66
C SER A 418 25.41 13.57 -8.74
N ASN A 419 26.50 12.79 -8.77
CA ASN A 419 27.86 13.30 -8.84
C ASN A 419 28.62 12.71 -10.04
N PRO A 420 28.87 13.50 -11.10
CA PRO A 420 29.63 13.03 -12.28
C PRO A 420 31.05 12.54 -11.95
N ASP A 421 31.71 13.14 -10.95
CA ASP A 421 33.07 12.78 -10.53
C ASP A 421 33.11 11.46 -9.75
N ASN A 422 31.96 11.00 -9.24
CA ASN A 422 31.79 9.72 -8.56
C ASN A 422 30.52 9.00 -9.05
N SER A 423 30.39 8.87 -10.37
CA SER A 423 29.15 8.43 -11.02
C SER A 423 28.70 7.01 -10.67
N THR A 424 29.59 6.15 -10.20
CA THR A 424 29.25 4.79 -9.76
C THR A 424 28.64 4.80 -8.37
N ALA A 425 29.27 5.46 -7.41
CA ALA A 425 28.80 5.46 -6.01
C ALA A 425 27.59 6.37 -5.79
N SER A 426 27.40 7.40 -6.62
CA SER A 426 26.30 8.36 -6.52
C SER A 426 25.05 7.96 -7.30
N ARG A 427 25.05 6.81 -7.97
CA ARG A 427 23.95 6.36 -8.83
C ARG A 427 22.78 5.80 -8.04
N GLY A 428 21.58 6.21 -8.43
CA GLY A 428 20.34 5.77 -7.81
C GLY A 428 19.98 6.60 -6.58
N GLN A 429 18.89 6.22 -5.92
CA GLN A 429 18.30 7.01 -4.85
C GLN A 429 17.98 6.16 -3.62
N VAL A 430 18.11 6.79 -2.46
CA VAL A 430 17.67 6.31 -1.15
C VAL A 430 16.69 7.33 -0.58
N LEU A 431 15.52 6.87 -0.14
CA LEU A 431 14.48 7.72 0.44
C LEU A 431 14.18 7.28 1.88
N ARG A 432 13.87 8.25 2.72
CA ARG A 432 13.21 8.07 4.03
C ARG A 432 11.81 8.68 3.95
N LEU A 433 10.80 7.89 4.30
CA LEU A 433 9.43 8.35 4.50
C LEU A 433 9.13 8.42 6.00
N ASP A 434 8.78 9.61 6.48
CA ASP A 434 8.38 9.86 7.86
C ASP A 434 6.85 9.89 7.97
N ALA A 435 6.29 9.01 8.80
CA ALA A 435 4.84 8.89 8.97
C ALA A 435 4.19 10.21 9.38
N SER A 436 4.87 11.10 10.11
CA SER A 436 4.29 12.39 10.52
C SER A 436 3.97 13.32 9.35
N GLY A 437 4.71 13.20 8.23
CA GLY A 437 4.49 13.95 7.01
C GLY A 437 3.72 13.18 5.93
N ALA A 438 3.16 12.00 6.25
CA ALA A 438 2.51 11.15 5.26
C ALA A 438 1.45 11.89 4.43
N GLY A 439 1.55 11.72 3.11
CA GLY A 439 0.73 12.41 2.12
C GLY A 439 1.32 13.68 1.52
N THR A 440 2.48 14.14 1.99
CA THR A 440 3.13 15.36 1.48
C THR A 440 4.62 15.14 1.18
N ILE A 441 5.25 16.02 0.39
CA ILE A 441 6.68 15.86 0.07
C ILE A 441 7.60 16.21 1.24
N GLU A 442 7.13 16.99 2.23
CA GLU A 442 7.90 17.43 3.40
C GLU A 442 8.28 16.28 4.34
N GLY A 443 7.49 15.20 4.37
CA GLY A 443 7.84 13.98 5.10
C GLY A 443 8.79 13.05 4.35
N ILE A 444 9.28 13.44 3.17
CA ILE A 444 10.18 12.64 2.35
C ILE A 444 11.57 13.27 2.35
N THR A 445 12.58 12.50 2.76
CA THR A 445 13.99 12.88 2.58
C THR A 445 14.64 11.97 1.56
N ARG A 446 15.42 12.52 0.63
CA ARG A 446 16.01 11.81 -0.51
C ARG A 446 17.51 12.08 -0.61
N TRP A 447 18.29 11.03 -0.81
CA TRP A 447 19.74 11.05 -1.01
C TRP A 447 20.14 10.20 -2.22
N SER A 448 21.33 10.44 -2.77
CA SER A 448 22.03 9.42 -3.57
C SER A 448 22.73 8.40 -2.67
N TYR A 449 23.17 7.30 -3.26
CA TYR A 449 23.85 6.22 -2.56
C TYR A 449 25.15 6.64 -1.87
N ASP A 450 25.84 7.70 -2.34
CA ASP A 450 27.03 8.26 -1.70
C ASP A 450 26.72 9.25 -0.56
N GLY A 451 25.45 9.47 -0.24
CA GLY A 451 24.99 10.36 0.83
C GLY A 451 24.75 11.81 0.41
N THR A 452 24.91 12.15 -0.87
CA THR A 452 24.56 13.50 -1.34
C THR A 452 23.05 13.73 -1.21
N GLU A 453 22.64 14.79 -0.54
CA GLU A 453 21.23 15.18 -0.44
C GLU A 453 20.66 15.57 -1.80
N LEU A 454 19.44 15.10 -2.08
CA LEU A 454 18.69 15.38 -3.29
C LEU A 454 17.29 15.88 -2.92
N PRO A 455 17.14 17.14 -2.47
CA PRO A 455 15.87 17.68 -2.03
C PRO A 455 14.76 17.48 -3.07
N LEU A 456 13.53 17.27 -2.60
CA LEU A 456 12.33 17.18 -3.43
C LEU A 456 11.68 18.56 -3.58
N THR A 457 11.11 18.81 -4.75
CA THR A 457 10.26 19.98 -5.02
C THR A 457 8.92 19.54 -5.63
N ASP A 458 7.97 20.47 -5.77
CA ASP A 458 6.70 20.21 -6.44
C ASP A 458 6.88 19.73 -7.90
N ASP A 459 8.01 20.06 -8.55
CA ASP A 459 8.33 19.60 -9.91
C ASP A 459 8.65 18.09 -9.97
N ASP A 460 8.98 17.47 -8.83
CA ASP A 460 9.17 16.01 -8.73
C ASP A 460 7.84 15.23 -8.65
N VAL A 461 6.69 15.91 -8.47
CA VAL A 461 5.37 15.29 -8.32
C VAL A 461 4.70 15.14 -9.70
N ALA A 462 4.45 13.89 -10.10
CA ALA A 462 3.67 13.56 -11.29
C ALA A 462 2.20 13.34 -10.95
N THR A 463 1.30 13.44 -11.94
CA THR A 463 -0.15 13.17 -11.84
C THR A 463 -0.62 12.22 -12.94
#